data_AF-C7Q7T3-F1
#
_entry.id   AF-C7Q7T3-F1
#
_cell.length_a   1.000
_cell.length_b   1.000
_cell.length_c   1.000
_cell.angle_alpha   90.00
_cell.angle_beta   90.00
_cell.angle_gamma   90.00
#
_symmetry.space_group_name_H-M   'P 1'
#
loop_
_entity.id
_entity.type
_entity.pdbx_description
1 polymer ?
#
loop_
_entity_poly.entity_id
_entity_poly.type
_entity_poly.pdbx_seq_one_letter_code
_entity_poly.pdbx_strand_id
1 'polypeptide(L)'
;MPEDFDSILQTGSARFAETTRPLTAATLRGRAQRRHRQRLAGATAAVGVLGVAAVVAAMLGSGSGLRATPTPPATSATPGTTPSGPPPAFTTGSDPVEQHAAFGWLPAWVSGVSYQSGAGDTEAAVATGRTGTTPGLMWLTVSKQDPAAATHSGGKTEKVSAPTVNGSPAFWTWTPIKGETAPSASTIPSRAVLEWQVGGAWANLTGDTNDTSATGTLTAQQKSEQIRIAAGVTVGDQPLPLPIHVQGFPAGFPIAGGNMLHGFWAHNGAKWSLDLMFMSAPGPNQTTNLNIRVGPKGTVTPDPRSVCKTERELQVCTEFTGPEPAALAASGGVQGLLDRITLLGPDPKYWTVHAID
;
A
#
# COMPACT_ATOMS: atom_id res chain seq x y z
N MET A 1 2.55 -44.77 -20.04
CA MET A 1 1.22 -44.50 -19.45
C MET A 1 1.25 -43.11 -18.85
N PRO A 2 0.74 -42.09 -19.55
CA PRO A 2 0.48 -40.77 -18.96
C PRO A 2 -0.87 -40.22 -19.43
N GLU A 3 -1.96 -40.49 -18.70
CA GLU A 3 -3.25 -39.80 -18.88
C GLU A 3 -3.96 -39.82 -17.52
N ASP A 4 -4.03 -38.69 -16.80
CA ASP A 4 -5.20 -38.30 -15.96
C ASP A 4 -5.04 -36.95 -15.21
N PHE A 5 -4.58 -35.88 -15.88
CA PHE A 5 -4.58 -34.53 -15.27
C PHE A 5 -5.66 -33.58 -15.84
N ASP A 6 -6.30 -33.92 -16.97
CA ASP A 6 -7.32 -33.06 -17.60
C ASP A 6 -8.74 -33.23 -17.02
N SER A 7 -9.00 -34.30 -16.25
CA SER A 7 -10.35 -34.62 -15.76
C SER A 7 -10.81 -33.75 -14.57
N ILE A 8 -9.87 -33.21 -13.78
CA ILE A 8 -10.21 -32.45 -12.55
C ILE A 8 -10.61 -30.99 -12.85
N LEU A 9 -10.28 -30.45 -14.04
CA LEU A 9 -10.62 -29.08 -14.40
C LEU A 9 -12.00 -28.93 -15.09
N GLN A 10 -12.62 -30.03 -15.55
CA GLN A 10 -13.91 -29.96 -16.24
C GLN A 10 -15.13 -30.16 -15.33
N THR A 11 -15.00 -30.73 -14.13
CA THR A 11 -16.16 -31.00 -13.27
C THR A 11 -16.58 -29.80 -12.39
N GLY A 12 -15.78 -28.74 -12.32
CA GLY A 12 -16.06 -27.54 -11.52
C GLY A 12 -16.86 -26.45 -12.24
N SER A 13 -16.95 -26.49 -13.58
CA SER A 13 -17.48 -25.40 -14.40
C SER A 13 -19.00 -25.47 -14.67
N ALA A 14 -19.66 -26.58 -14.32
CA ALA A 14 -21.09 -26.77 -14.60
C ALA A 14 -22.06 -26.28 -13.48
N ARG A 15 -21.57 -25.80 -12.33
CA ARG A 15 -22.43 -25.40 -11.19
C ARG A 15 -22.58 -23.90 -10.92
N PHE A 16 -22.05 -23.02 -11.77
CA PHE A 16 -22.14 -21.56 -11.57
C PHE A 16 -23.00 -20.82 -12.60
N ALA A 17 -23.73 -21.54 -13.45
CA ALA A 17 -24.55 -20.95 -14.50
C ALA A 17 -26.01 -20.70 -14.10
N GLU A 18 -26.31 -20.22 -12.89
CA GLU A 18 -27.67 -19.72 -12.60
C GLU A 18 -27.70 -18.88 -11.31
N THR A 19 -27.41 -17.58 -11.38
CA THR A 19 -28.06 -16.51 -10.58
C THR A 19 -27.46 -15.16 -11.00
N THR A 20 -27.93 -14.61 -12.12
CA THR A 20 -27.66 -13.22 -12.49
C THR A 20 -28.67 -12.34 -11.77
N ARG A 21 -28.31 -11.77 -10.61
CA ARG A 21 -29.07 -10.67 -9.98
C ARG A 21 -28.31 -9.35 -10.18
N PRO A 22 -28.96 -8.28 -10.66
CA PRO A 22 -28.28 -7.01 -10.93
C PRO A 22 -27.90 -6.29 -9.62
N LEU A 23 -26.60 -6.17 -9.37
CA LEU A 23 -26.00 -5.35 -8.31
C LEU A 23 -25.88 -3.89 -8.79
N THR A 24 -26.97 -3.13 -8.80
CA THR A 24 -26.94 -1.71 -9.23
C THR A 24 -27.34 -0.68 -8.17
N ALA A 25 -27.58 -1.07 -6.90
CA ALA A 25 -28.03 -0.12 -5.88
C ALA A 25 -26.95 0.39 -4.90
N ALA A 26 -25.82 -0.32 -4.73
CA ALA A 26 -24.86 -0.01 -3.66
C ALA A 26 -23.80 1.05 -4.06
N THR A 27 -23.40 1.10 -5.33
CA THR A 27 -22.33 1.99 -5.83
C THR A 27 -22.77 3.44 -6.05
N LEU A 28 -24.08 3.72 -6.06
CA LEU A 28 -24.61 5.08 -6.27
C LEU A 28 -24.65 5.92 -4.99
N ARG A 29 -24.71 5.33 -3.80
CA ARG A 29 -24.84 6.09 -2.53
C ARG A 29 -23.57 6.85 -2.14
N GLY A 30 -22.38 6.31 -2.41
CA GLY A 30 -21.11 6.98 -2.08
C GLY A 30 -20.87 8.27 -2.86
N ARG A 31 -21.40 8.38 -4.10
CA ARG A 31 -21.21 9.57 -4.96
C ARG A 31 -22.13 10.73 -4.59
N ALA A 32 -23.34 10.45 -4.10
CA ALA A 32 -24.30 11.48 -3.68
C ALA A 32 -23.84 12.22 -2.42
N GLN A 33 -23.26 11.49 -1.46
CA GLN A 33 -22.84 12.05 -0.17
C GLN A 33 -21.65 13.02 -0.29
N ARG A 34 -20.71 12.75 -1.23
CA ARG A 34 -19.58 13.65 -1.53
C ARG A 34 -20.03 14.97 -2.18
N ARG A 35 -20.99 14.93 -3.10
CA ARG A 35 -21.56 16.14 -3.73
C ARG A 35 -22.34 17.00 -2.74
N HIS A 36 -22.99 16.38 -1.75
CA HIS A 36 -23.75 17.14 -0.75
C HIS A 36 -22.85 17.90 0.22
N ARG A 37 -21.68 17.34 0.60
CA ARG A 37 -20.69 18.03 1.43
C ARG A 37 -19.99 19.18 0.69
N GLN A 38 -19.73 19.03 -0.61
CA GLN A 38 -19.15 20.11 -1.42
C GLN A 38 -20.09 21.30 -1.63
N ARG A 39 -21.42 21.09 -1.58
CA ARG A 39 -22.41 22.18 -1.69
C ARG A 39 -22.64 22.95 -0.39
N LEU A 40 -22.33 22.37 0.76
CA LEU A 40 -22.47 23.04 2.07
C LEU A 40 -21.25 23.88 2.46
N ALA A 41 -20.08 23.63 1.85
CA ALA A 41 -18.88 24.44 2.06
C ALA A 41 -18.82 25.73 1.22
N GLY A 42 -19.82 25.99 0.37
CA GLY A 42 -19.85 27.12 -0.56
C GLY A 42 -20.71 28.32 -0.14
N ALA A 43 -21.17 28.39 1.11
CA ALA A 43 -22.06 29.46 1.56
C ALA A 43 -21.63 30.01 2.93
N THR A 44 -20.53 30.77 2.97
CA THR A 44 -20.23 31.75 4.04
C THR A 44 -18.99 32.56 3.65
N ALA A 45 -19.18 33.66 2.92
CA ALA A 45 -18.29 34.83 2.97
C ALA A 45 -18.88 35.97 2.13
N ALA A 46 -19.71 36.81 2.75
CA ALA A 46 -19.88 38.18 2.29
C ALA A 46 -20.22 39.10 3.46
N VAL A 47 -19.53 40.25 3.44
CA VAL A 47 -19.80 41.54 4.09
C VAL A 47 -19.12 41.80 5.44
N GLY A 48 -18.14 42.71 5.38
CA GLY A 48 -17.60 43.48 6.48
C GLY A 48 -16.49 44.44 5.99
N VAL A 49 -16.88 45.54 5.33
CA VAL A 49 -15.99 46.68 4.98
C VAL A 49 -16.10 47.76 6.06
N LEU A 50 -14.95 48.37 6.38
CA LEU A 50 -14.66 49.69 7.00
C LEU A 50 -13.51 49.45 8.00
N GLY A 51 -12.33 50.07 7.96
CA GLY A 51 -11.82 51.29 7.36
C GLY A 51 -10.75 51.81 8.33
N VAL A 52 -9.67 52.42 7.81
CA VAL A 52 -8.79 53.46 8.39
C VAL A 52 -7.36 53.28 7.87
N ALA A 53 -6.89 54.35 7.23
CA ALA A 53 -5.54 54.56 6.75
C ALA A 53 -4.58 54.96 7.87
N ALA A 54 -3.31 54.58 7.75
CA ALA A 54 -2.19 55.42 8.18
C ALA A 54 -0.87 54.98 7.53
N VAL A 55 -0.18 55.98 7.00
CA VAL A 55 1.15 56.05 6.39
C VAL A 55 2.26 55.67 7.37
N VAL A 56 3.39 55.11 6.87
CA VAL A 56 4.82 55.41 7.20
C VAL A 56 5.67 54.36 6.45
N ALA A 57 6.25 54.70 5.29
CA ALA A 57 7.62 55.19 5.07
C ALA A 57 8.69 54.09 4.92
N ALA A 58 9.29 54.08 3.73
CA ALA A 58 10.69 53.82 3.36
C ALA A 58 11.56 52.93 4.27
N MET A 59 12.25 51.95 3.66
CA MET A 59 13.70 52.05 3.43
C MET A 59 14.16 51.05 2.36
N LEU A 60 14.78 51.63 1.32
CA LEU A 60 15.71 50.97 0.42
C LEU A 60 16.98 50.62 1.23
N GLY A 61 17.46 49.39 1.04
CA GLY A 61 18.72 48.92 1.62
C GLY A 61 19.48 48.09 0.61
N SER A 62 20.11 48.75 -0.35
CA SER A 62 21.17 48.19 -1.18
C SER A 62 22.36 47.80 -0.31
N GLY A 63 22.77 46.53 -0.38
CA GLY A 63 23.95 46.02 0.32
C GLY A 63 24.77 45.15 -0.62
N SER A 64 25.52 45.79 -1.52
CA SER A 64 26.64 45.17 -2.24
C SER A 64 27.75 44.87 -1.24
N GLY A 65 27.97 43.59 -0.95
CA GLY A 65 29.09 43.09 -0.18
C GLY A 65 29.89 42.08 -1.00
N LEU A 66 30.87 42.56 -1.76
CA LEU A 66 31.98 41.74 -2.24
C LEU A 66 32.73 41.22 -1.01
N ARG A 67 32.69 39.92 -0.74
CA ARG A 67 33.59 39.29 0.22
C ARG A 67 34.31 38.12 -0.43
N ALA A 68 35.63 38.22 -0.31
CA ALA A 68 36.63 37.39 -0.94
C ALA A 68 36.48 35.90 -0.60
N THR A 69 36.77 35.11 -1.63
CA THR A 69 37.04 33.69 -1.67
C THR A 69 38.14 33.29 -0.68
N PRO A 70 37.90 32.31 0.21
CA PRO A 70 38.96 31.46 0.73
C PRO A 70 38.92 30.11 0.01
N THR A 71 39.96 29.84 -0.77
CA THR A 71 40.27 28.51 -1.33
C THR A 71 40.47 27.52 -0.17
N PRO A 72 39.67 26.45 -0.05
CA PRO A 72 39.98 25.37 0.88
C PRO A 72 41.08 24.47 0.28
N PRO A 73 42.00 23.92 1.07
CA PRO A 73 42.94 22.92 0.60
C PRO A 73 42.20 21.65 0.18
N ALA A 74 42.63 21.07 -0.94
CA ALA A 74 42.13 19.80 -1.45
C ALA A 74 42.54 18.67 -0.49
N THR A 75 41.64 18.30 0.41
CA THR A 75 41.75 17.07 1.19
C THR A 75 41.27 15.91 0.33
N SER A 76 42.17 15.02 -0.06
CA SER A 76 41.86 13.76 -0.71
C SER A 76 40.96 12.92 0.21
N ALA A 77 39.66 12.89 -0.08
CA ALA A 77 38.72 12.00 0.60
C ALA A 77 38.89 10.58 0.06
N THR A 78 39.42 9.70 0.92
CA THR A 78 39.34 8.25 0.77
C THR A 78 37.86 7.83 0.65
N PRO A 79 37.49 6.89 -0.25
CA PRO A 79 36.12 6.39 -0.32
C PRO A 79 35.76 5.67 1.00
N GLY A 80 35.03 6.37 1.87
CA GLY A 80 34.43 5.78 3.05
C GLY A 80 33.28 4.88 2.61
N THR A 81 33.43 3.58 2.85
CA THR A 81 32.33 2.62 2.79
C THR A 81 31.28 3.01 3.84
N THR A 82 30.21 3.66 3.42
CA THR A 82 29.05 3.91 4.29
C THR A 82 28.50 2.55 4.74
N PRO A 83 28.41 2.27 6.04
CA PRO A 83 27.73 1.08 6.51
C PRO A 83 26.29 1.15 6.04
N SER A 84 25.86 0.14 5.29
CA SER A 84 24.45 -0.08 4.98
C SER A 84 23.74 -0.42 6.29
N GLY A 85 23.34 0.61 7.04
CA GLY A 85 22.43 0.46 8.18
C GLY A 85 21.08 -0.09 7.69
N PRO A 86 20.34 -0.81 8.55
CA PRO A 86 18.99 -1.23 8.20
C PRO A 86 18.16 0.00 7.82
N PRO A 87 17.33 -0.08 6.77
CA PRO A 87 16.49 1.03 6.34
C PRO A 87 15.60 1.51 7.50
N PRO A 88 15.28 2.82 7.57
CA PRO A 88 14.42 3.35 8.62
C PRO A 88 13.04 2.69 8.53
N ALA A 89 12.62 2.02 9.62
CA ALA A 89 11.28 1.49 9.76
C ALA A 89 10.27 2.65 9.81
N PHE A 90 9.17 2.57 9.06
CA PHE A 90 8.14 3.60 9.02
C PHE A 90 7.17 3.58 10.20
N THR A 91 7.31 2.65 11.15
CA THR A 91 6.39 2.55 12.29
C THR A 91 6.67 3.65 13.31
N THR A 92 5.94 4.77 13.23
CA THR A 92 5.97 5.81 14.29
C THR A 92 4.81 5.69 15.28
N GLY A 93 3.87 4.76 15.04
CA GLY A 93 2.71 4.49 15.90
C GLY A 93 2.62 3.07 16.43
N SER A 94 1.63 2.86 17.31
CA SER A 94 1.19 1.53 17.76
C SER A 94 0.29 0.81 16.75
N ASP A 95 -0.01 1.45 15.62
CA ASP A 95 -0.85 0.87 14.58
C ASP A 95 -0.06 -0.09 13.69
N PRO A 96 -0.57 -1.31 13.49
CA PRO A 96 0.19 -2.35 12.80
C PRO A 96 0.11 -2.25 11.28
N VAL A 97 -0.75 -1.36 10.75
CA VAL A 97 -0.87 -1.09 9.32
C VAL A 97 -1.04 0.41 9.12
N GLU A 98 -0.06 1.01 8.47
CA GLU A 98 -0.10 2.40 8.04
C GLU A 98 -0.32 2.49 6.53
N GLN A 99 -1.05 3.52 6.12
CA GLN A 99 -1.24 3.90 4.74
C GLN A 99 -0.31 5.07 4.43
N HIS A 100 0.70 4.85 3.59
CA HIS A 100 1.62 5.92 3.15
C HIS A 100 1.19 6.57 1.84
N ALA A 101 0.29 5.92 1.10
CA ALA A 101 -0.27 6.43 -0.15
C ALA A 101 -1.72 6.00 -0.36
N ALA A 102 -2.50 6.85 -1.03
CA ALA A 102 -3.89 6.59 -1.35
C ALA A 102 -4.19 6.90 -2.82
N PHE A 103 -5.03 6.06 -3.43
CA PHE A 103 -5.61 6.36 -4.74
C PHE A 103 -6.79 7.33 -4.60
N GLY A 104 -6.74 8.48 -5.28
CA GLY A 104 -7.88 9.40 -5.38
C GLY A 104 -8.89 9.02 -6.47
N TRP A 105 -8.44 8.33 -7.51
CA TRP A 105 -9.28 7.80 -8.59
C TRP A 105 -8.77 6.44 -9.04
N LEU A 106 -9.70 5.53 -9.32
CA LEU A 106 -9.43 4.20 -9.86
C LEU A 106 -10.42 3.91 -11.01
N PRO A 107 -10.02 3.14 -12.03
CA PRO A 107 -10.92 2.64 -13.06
C PRO A 107 -12.09 1.84 -12.48
N ALA A 108 -13.21 1.78 -13.21
CA ALA A 108 -14.42 1.11 -12.74
C ALA A 108 -14.28 -0.42 -12.59
N TRP A 109 -13.27 -1.02 -13.22
CA TRP A 109 -12.98 -2.45 -13.10
C TRP A 109 -12.34 -2.84 -11.76
N VAL A 110 -11.80 -1.85 -11.02
CA VAL A 110 -11.23 -2.04 -9.69
C VAL A 110 -12.36 -2.24 -8.67
N SER A 111 -12.29 -3.33 -7.91
CA SER A 111 -13.30 -3.71 -6.93
C SER A 111 -12.86 -3.48 -5.47
N GLY A 112 -11.57 -3.29 -5.23
CA GLY A 112 -11.03 -3.03 -3.90
C GLY A 112 -9.60 -2.50 -3.90
N VAL A 113 -9.17 -1.97 -2.76
CA VAL A 113 -7.79 -1.56 -2.51
C VAL A 113 -7.32 -2.28 -1.26
N SER A 114 -6.25 -3.04 -1.39
CA SER A 114 -5.55 -3.67 -0.29
C SER A 114 -4.40 -2.77 0.18
N TYR A 115 -4.03 -2.87 1.44
CA TYR A 115 -2.89 -2.18 2.03
C TYR A 115 -1.94 -3.21 2.62
N GLN A 116 -0.65 -3.03 2.35
CA GLN A 116 0.41 -3.92 2.82
C GLN A 116 1.49 -3.07 3.47
N SER A 117 1.93 -3.50 4.64
CA SER A 117 3.00 -2.92 5.44
C SER A 117 3.88 -4.06 5.95
N GLY A 118 5.20 -3.87 6.00
CA GLY A 118 6.07 -4.84 6.65
C GLY A 118 7.54 -4.79 6.26
N ALA A 119 8.32 -5.67 6.91
CA ALA A 119 9.77 -5.77 6.77
C ALA A 119 10.19 -6.16 5.34
N GLY A 120 10.54 -5.15 4.54
CA GLY A 120 11.07 -5.32 3.19
C GLY A 120 10.66 -4.19 2.26
N ASP A 121 11.00 -2.94 2.59
CA ASP A 121 11.00 -1.72 1.74
C ASP A 121 9.79 -1.42 0.83
N THR A 122 8.70 -2.19 0.90
CA THR A 122 7.53 -2.01 0.05
C THR A 122 6.27 -1.94 0.89
N GLU A 123 6.08 -0.78 1.49
CA GLU A 123 4.74 -0.29 1.78
C GLU A 123 3.99 -0.05 0.49
N ALA A 124 2.85 -0.71 0.36
CA ALA A 124 2.10 -0.73 -0.89
C ALA A 124 0.61 -0.54 -0.66
N ALA A 125 0.01 0.31 -1.49
CA ALA A 125 -1.42 0.27 -1.76
C ALA A 125 -1.64 -0.52 -3.06
N VAL A 126 -2.43 -1.59 -2.99
CA VAL A 126 -2.64 -2.50 -4.11
C VAL A 126 -4.10 -2.44 -4.54
N ALA A 127 -4.36 -1.80 -5.67
CA ALA A 127 -5.69 -1.80 -6.27
C ALA A 127 -5.91 -3.08 -7.06
N THR A 128 -7.04 -3.74 -6.81
CA THR A 128 -7.35 -5.05 -7.40
C THR A 128 -8.74 -5.05 -8.02
N GLY A 129 -8.88 -5.73 -9.14
CA GLY A 129 -10.14 -5.82 -9.87
C GLY A 129 -10.13 -6.91 -10.92
N ARG A 130 -11.13 -6.91 -11.81
CA ARG A 130 -11.20 -7.86 -12.92
C ARG A 130 -11.27 -7.13 -14.26
N THR A 131 -10.32 -7.45 -15.13
CA THR A 131 -10.33 -7.03 -16.53
C THR A 131 -10.56 -8.28 -17.38
N GLY A 132 -11.82 -8.62 -17.65
CA GLY A 132 -12.16 -9.87 -18.32
C GLY A 132 -12.02 -11.10 -17.40
N THR A 133 -11.32 -12.14 -17.86
CA THR A 133 -11.13 -13.41 -17.13
C THR A 133 -10.01 -13.38 -16.10
N THR A 134 -9.10 -12.40 -16.18
CA THR A 134 -7.89 -12.33 -15.34
C THR A 134 -7.96 -11.15 -14.37
N PRO A 135 -7.53 -11.31 -13.10
CA PRO A 135 -7.56 -10.23 -12.11
C PRO A 135 -6.56 -9.13 -12.48
N GLY A 136 -7.01 -7.91 -12.77
CA GLY A 136 -6.13 -6.77 -12.99
C GLY A 136 -5.57 -6.28 -11.65
N LEU A 137 -4.25 -6.04 -11.58
CA LEU A 137 -3.59 -5.55 -10.37
C LEU A 137 -2.84 -4.25 -10.66
N MET A 138 -2.88 -3.32 -9.72
CA MET A 138 -2.04 -2.13 -9.74
C MET A 138 -1.40 -1.95 -8.38
N TRP A 139 -0.08 -1.87 -8.38
CA TRP A 139 0.74 -1.71 -7.18
C TRP A 139 1.23 -0.27 -7.13
N LEU A 140 0.87 0.43 -6.06
CA LEU A 140 1.38 1.75 -5.74
C LEU A 140 2.32 1.64 -4.55
N THR A 141 3.59 1.97 -4.76
CA THR A 141 4.57 2.10 -3.67
C THR A 141 5.09 3.54 -3.62
N VAL A 142 5.56 3.94 -2.45
CA VAL A 142 6.16 5.26 -2.23
C VAL A 142 7.52 5.12 -1.57
N SER A 143 8.45 5.99 -1.93
CA SER A 143 9.79 6.05 -1.34
C SER A 143 10.26 7.49 -1.21
N LYS A 144 11.06 7.77 -0.18
CA LYS A 144 11.76 9.05 -0.04
C LYS A 144 12.98 9.15 -0.98
N GLN A 145 13.47 8.01 -1.47
CA GLN A 145 14.63 7.94 -2.35
C GLN A 145 14.18 7.87 -3.82
N ASP A 146 15.02 8.38 -4.74
CA ASP A 146 14.80 8.17 -6.17
C ASP A 146 14.90 6.66 -6.47
N PRO A 147 13.82 6.01 -6.92
CA PRO A 147 13.81 4.58 -7.18
C PRO A 147 14.80 4.16 -8.26
N ALA A 148 15.15 5.04 -9.19
CA ALA A 148 16.14 4.72 -10.23
C ALA A 148 17.59 4.77 -9.74
N ALA A 149 17.83 5.29 -8.53
CA ALA A 149 19.11 5.10 -7.86
C ALA A 149 19.25 3.68 -7.30
N ALA A 150 18.13 2.95 -7.13
CA ALA A 150 18.17 1.56 -6.70
C ALA A 150 18.64 0.68 -7.86
N THR A 151 19.77 0.02 -7.66
CA THR A 151 20.27 -0.98 -8.60
C THR A 151 19.44 -2.24 -8.43
N HIS A 152 18.53 -2.52 -9.37
CA HIS A 152 17.81 -3.79 -9.38
C HIS A 152 18.78 -4.91 -9.80
N SER A 153 18.65 -6.09 -9.20
CA SER A 153 19.50 -7.28 -9.46
C SER A 153 19.48 -7.79 -10.91
N GLY A 154 18.70 -7.17 -11.79
CA GLY A 154 18.54 -7.52 -13.21
C GLY A 154 19.22 -6.58 -14.22
N GLY A 155 19.92 -5.51 -13.78
CA GLY A 155 20.63 -4.59 -14.67
C GLY A 155 20.27 -3.11 -14.46
N LYS A 156 20.79 -2.26 -15.34
CA LYS A 156 20.55 -0.81 -15.28
C LYS A 156 19.10 -0.51 -15.69
N THR A 157 18.36 0.14 -14.81
CA THR A 157 17.03 0.68 -15.12
C THR A 157 17.18 1.82 -16.14
N GLU A 158 16.37 1.76 -17.20
CA GLU A 158 16.28 2.82 -18.19
C GLU A 158 15.00 3.65 -17.97
N LYS A 159 15.01 4.90 -18.45
CA LYS A 159 13.89 5.85 -18.29
C LYS A 159 13.42 6.37 -19.66
N VAL A 160 12.12 6.35 -19.89
CA VAL A 160 11.47 7.08 -20.98
C VAL A 160 10.56 8.14 -20.38
N SER A 161 10.62 9.37 -20.89
CA SER A 161 9.77 10.47 -20.38
C SER A 161 8.29 10.17 -20.55
N ALA A 162 7.51 10.43 -19.50
CA ALA A 162 6.06 10.36 -19.50
C ALA A 162 5.43 11.76 -19.45
N PRO A 163 4.14 11.92 -19.80
CA PRO A 163 3.40 13.13 -19.51
C PRO A 163 3.53 13.51 -18.03
N THR A 164 3.74 14.79 -17.75
CA THR A 164 3.86 15.28 -16.37
C THR A 164 2.61 14.95 -15.55
N VAL A 165 2.80 14.55 -14.30
CA VAL A 165 1.70 14.28 -13.36
C VAL A 165 1.57 15.48 -12.43
N ASN A 166 0.47 16.23 -12.54
CA ASN A 166 0.23 17.46 -11.75
C ASN A 166 1.40 18.47 -11.82
N GLY A 167 2.06 18.58 -12.99
CA GLY A 167 3.20 19.46 -13.20
C GLY A 167 4.56 18.87 -12.78
N SER A 168 4.58 17.75 -12.05
CA SER A 168 5.81 17.03 -11.73
C SER A 168 6.31 16.21 -12.92
N PRO A 169 7.65 16.11 -13.12
CA PRO A 169 8.22 15.16 -14.05
C PRO A 169 7.78 13.73 -13.72
N ALA A 170 7.52 12.95 -14.77
CA ALA A 170 7.17 11.55 -14.67
C ALA A 170 7.92 10.74 -15.74
N PHE A 171 8.18 9.47 -15.45
CA PHE A 171 8.94 8.58 -16.29
C PHE A 171 8.32 7.20 -16.29
N TRP A 172 8.35 6.52 -17.43
CA TRP A 172 8.22 5.07 -17.47
C TRP A 172 9.60 4.47 -17.32
N THR A 173 9.77 3.58 -16.35
CA THR A 173 11.01 2.88 -16.07
C THR A 173 10.85 1.39 -16.29
N TRP A 174 11.92 0.75 -16.77
CA TRP A 174 11.96 -0.70 -16.94
C TRP A 174 13.41 -1.16 -16.89
N THR A 175 13.60 -2.44 -16.59
CA THR A 175 14.93 -3.09 -16.60
C THR A 175 15.02 -3.96 -17.85
N PRO A 176 15.79 -3.59 -18.89
CA PRO A 176 15.86 -4.34 -20.14
C PRO A 176 16.16 -5.83 -19.92
N ILE A 177 15.47 -6.72 -20.63
CA ILE A 177 15.86 -8.14 -20.71
C ILE A 177 16.77 -8.37 -21.92
N LYS A 178 17.60 -9.41 -21.88
CA LYS A 178 18.56 -9.71 -22.95
C LYS A 178 17.86 -9.81 -24.30
N GLY A 179 18.30 -8.99 -25.26
CA GLY A 179 17.77 -8.96 -26.63
C GLY A 179 16.61 -7.98 -26.83
N GLU A 180 16.16 -7.29 -25.79
CA GLU A 180 15.15 -6.23 -25.92
C GLU A 180 15.80 -4.93 -26.39
N THR A 181 15.15 -4.25 -27.33
CA THR A 181 15.58 -2.91 -27.76
C THR A 181 15.02 -1.85 -26.82
N ALA A 182 15.75 -0.75 -26.65
CA ALA A 182 15.26 0.39 -25.88
C ALA A 182 13.89 0.86 -26.44
N PRO A 183 12.87 0.99 -25.60
CA PRO A 183 11.56 1.47 -25.97
C PRO A 183 11.58 2.96 -26.26
N SER A 184 10.61 3.37 -27.08
CA SER A 184 10.27 4.75 -27.32
C SER A 184 8.97 5.10 -26.58
N ALA A 185 8.60 6.38 -26.55
CA ALA A 185 7.34 6.82 -25.95
C ALA A 185 6.08 6.13 -26.54
N SER A 186 6.16 5.61 -27.77
CA SER A 186 5.08 4.84 -28.40
C SER A 186 5.12 3.35 -28.05
N THR A 187 6.27 2.79 -27.66
CA THR A 187 6.49 1.34 -27.47
C THR A 187 6.92 1.01 -26.04
N ILE A 188 6.25 1.59 -25.05
CA ILE A 188 6.53 1.33 -23.62
C ILE A 188 6.17 -0.12 -23.30
N PRO A 189 7.08 -0.94 -22.72
CA PRO A 189 6.78 -2.32 -22.34
C PRO A 189 5.63 -2.39 -21.35
N SER A 190 4.81 -3.45 -21.40
CA SER A 190 3.70 -3.67 -20.46
C SER A 190 4.16 -3.72 -18.99
N ARG A 191 5.38 -4.21 -18.76
CA ARG A 191 6.05 -4.30 -17.46
C ARG A 191 6.71 -2.99 -16.98
N ALA A 192 6.56 -1.89 -17.72
CA ALA A 192 7.13 -0.63 -17.30
C ALA A 192 6.39 -0.07 -16.08
N VAL A 193 7.15 0.51 -15.16
CA VAL A 193 6.66 1.16 -13.95
C VAL A 193 6.53 2.66 -14.24
N LEU A 194 5.40 3.27 -13.90
CA LEU A 194 5.27 4.72 -13.95
C LEU A 194 5.82 5.30 -12.64
N GLU A 195 6.84 6.15 -12.73
CA GLU A 195 7.46 6.84 -11.61
C GLU A 195 7.22 8.34 -11.69
N TRP A 196 6.84 8.99 -10.59
CA TRP A 196 6.69 10.45 -10.52
C TRP A 196 6.88 10.98 -9.10
N GLN A 197 7.10 12.29 -8.99
CA GLN A 197 7.17 12.96 -7.69
C GLN A 197 5.81 13.47 -7.22
N VAL A 198 5.45 13.17 -5.97
CA VAL A 198 4.24 13.64 -5.30
C VAL A 198 4.51 13.88 -3.82
N GLY A 199 4.19 15.08 -3.33
CA GLY A 199 4.35 15.42 -1.91
C GLY A 199 5.79 15.34 -1.38
N GLY A 200 6.81 15.49 -2.25
CA GLY A 200 8.22 15.35 -1.88
C GLY A 200 8.73 13.91 -1.80
N ALA A 201 7.87 12.92 -2.09
CA ALA A 201 8.25 11.51 -2.25
C ALA A 201 8.20 11.11 -3.72
N TRP A 202 8.84 9.99 -4.04
CA TRP A 202 8.67 9.27 -5.30
C TRP A 202 7.56 8.24 -5.14
N ALA A 203 6.66 8.19 -6.12
CA ALA A 203 5.63 7.18 -6.22
C ALA A 203 5.86 6.33 -7.46
N ASN A 204 5.68 5.03 -7.31
CA ASN A 204 5.81 4.04 -8.37
C ASN A 204 4.48 3.33 -8.56
N LEU A 205 3.98 3.32 -9.80
CA LEU A 205 2.77 2.61 -10.17
C LEU A 205 3.13 1.50 -11.16
N THR A 206 3.04 0.27 -10.71
CA THR A 206 3.17 -0.92 -11.55
C THR A 206 1.78 -1.40 -11.92
N GLY A 207 1.47 -1.46 -13.21
CA GLY A 207 0.25 -2.10 -13.71
C GLY A 207 0.56 -3.53 -14.11
N ASP A 208 0.01 -4.51 -13.39
CA ASP A 208 -0.07 -5.88 -13.90
C ASP A 208 -1.35 -6.00 -14.72
N THR A 209 -1.26 -5.50 -15.95
CA THR A 209 -2.22 -5.91 -16.96
C THR A 209 -1.72 -7.27 -17.39
N ASN A 210 -2.41 -8.35 -17.01
CA ASN A 210 -2.04 -9.77 -17.17
C ASN A 210 -1.72 -10.26 -18.60
N ASP A 211 -1.31 -9.38 -19.50
CA ASP A 211 -0.47 -9.73 -20.63
C ASP A 211 0.90 -10.18 -20.09
N THR A 212 0.92 -11.43 -19.61
CA THR A 212 2.12 -12.15 -19.17
C THR A 212 3.08 -12.41 -20.33
N SER A 213 2.74 -12.01 -21.56
CA SER A 213 3.76 -11.86 -22.58
C SER A 213 4.67 -10.70 -22.14
N ALA A 214 5.85 -11.04 -21.64
CA ALA A 214 6.93 -10.09 -21.32
C ALA A 214 7.32 -9.18 -22.52
N THR A 215 6.70 -9.40 -23.68
CA THR A 215 6.87 -8.75 -24.96
C THR A 215 5.77 -7.75 -25.32
N GLY A 216 4.74 -7.61 -24.49
CA GLY A 216 3.63 -6.67 -24.73
C GLY A 216 4.05 -5.20 -24.60
N THR A 217 3.27 -4.30 -25.22
CA THR A 217 3.43 -2.84 -25.05
C THR A 217 2.17 -2.23 -24.44
N LEU A 218 2.33 -1.22 -23.60
CA LEU A 218 1.19 -0.48 -23.05
C LEU A 218 0.43 0.21 -24.18
N THR A 219 -0.86 -0.12 -24.29
CA THR A 219 -1.80 0.57 -25.16
C THR A 219 -1.92 2.05 -24.77
N ALA A 220 -2.39 2.88 -25.70
CA ALA A 220 -2.66 4.30 -25.43
C ALA A 220 -3.66 4.48 -24.26
N GLN A 221 -4.65 3.60 -24.15
CA GLN A 221 -5.61 3.61 -23.05
C GLN A 221 -4.94 3.30 -21.72
N GLN A 222 -4.13 2.25 -21.62
CA GLN A 222 -3.43 1.90 -20.37
C GLN A 222 -2.49 3.02 -19.92
N LYS A 223 -1.74 3.63 -20.84
CA LYS A 223 -0.91 4.81 -20.55
C LYS A 223 -1.74 5.95 -19.99
N SER A 224 -2.87 6.26 -20.62
CA SER A 224 -3.77 7.32 -20.14
C SER A 224 -4.40 7.01 -18.77
N GLU A 225 -4.73 5.75 -18.49
CA GLU A 225 -5.27 5.32 -17.20
C GLU A 225 -4.22 5.44 -16.09
N GLN A 226 -2.98 4.98 -16.33
CA GLN A 226 -1.89 5.13 -15.36
C GLN A 226 -1.63 6.59 -14.99
N ILE A 227 -1.55 7.49 -15.99
CA ILE A 227 -1.36 8.93 -15.74
C ILE A 227 -2.52 9.52 -14.93
N ARG A 228 -3.77 9.11 -15.23
CA ARG A 228 -4.94 9.60 -14.50
C ARG A 228 -4.98 9.10 -13.06
N ILE A 229 -4.56 7.85 -12.81
CA ILE A 229 -4.43 7.28 -11.47
C ILE A 229 -3.37 8.08 -10.69
N ALA A 230 -2.18 8.24 -11.29
CA ALA A 230 -1.07 8.97 -10.69
C ALA A 230 -1.46 10.40 -10.30
N ALA A 231 -2.23 11.09 -11.13
CA ALA A 231 -2.73 12.44 -10.84
C ALA A 231 -3.66 12.52 -9.63
N GLY A 232 -4.31 11.41 -9.25
CA GLY A 232 -5.16 11.32 -8.07
C GLY A 232 -4.45 10.80 -6.82
N VAL A 233 -3.19 10.40 -6.90
CA VAL A 233 -2.48 9.83 -5.73
C VAL A 233 -2.17 10.92 -4.71
N THR A 234 -2.39 10.59 -3.44
CA THR A 234 -1.94 11.38 -2.29
C THR A 234 -0.95 10.58 -1.47
N VAL A 235 0.06 11.24 -0.93
CA VAL A 235 1.09 10.65 -0.06
C VAL A 235 0.98 11.26 1.33
N GLY A 236 1.17 10.44 2.35
CA GLY A 236 1.19 10.84 3.75
C GLY A 236 0.90 9.65 4.64
N ASP A 237 1.46 9.65 5.84
CA ASP A 237 1.31 8.58 6.82
C ASP A 237 -0.08 8.72 7.48
N GLN A 238 -0.94 7.72 7.28
CA GLN A 238 -2.28 7.68 7.84
C GLN A 238 -2.52 6.33 8.50
N PRO A 239 -2.98 6.28 9.76
CA PRO A 239 -3.31 5.02 10.39
C PRO A 239 -4.52 4.39 9.68
N LEU A 240 -4.45 3.09 9.42
CA LEU A 240 -5.54 2.36 8.78
C LEU A 240 -6.51 1.84 9.86
N PRO A 241 -7.81 2.20 9.84
CA PRO A 241 -8.77 1.65 10.79
C PRO A 241 -8.87 0.13 10.66
N LEU A 242 -8.76 -0.60 11.77
CA LEU A 242 -8.79 -2.06 11.82
C LEU A 242 -10.04 -2.61 12.54
N PRO A 243 -10.52 -3.81 12.16
CA PRO A 243 -11.69 -4.48 12.73
C PRO A 243 -11.46 -5.08 14.12
N ILE A 244 -10.30 -4.85 14.74
CA ILE A 244 -9.91 -5.43 16.02
C ILE A 244 -9.29 -4.39 16.94
N HIS A 245 -9.33 -4.68 18.23
CA HIS A 245 -8.54 -4.03 19.26
C HIS A 245 -7.89 -5.11 20.13
N VAL A 246 -6.61 -4.98 20.45
CA VAL A 246 -5.85 -5.95 21.24
C VAL A 246 -5.33 -5.26 22.49
N GLN A 247 -5.89 -5.62 23.64
CA GLN A 247 -5.53 -5.01 24.91
C GLN A 247 -4.32 -5.69 25.55
N GLY A 248 -3.29 -4.93 25.92
CA GLY A 248 -2.15 -5.44 26.68
C GLY A 248 -1.36 -6.45 25.86
N PHE A 249 -0.93 -6.03 24.67
CA PHE A 249 -0.16 -6.88 23.77
C PHE A 249 1.17 -7.29 24.42
N PRO A 250 1.60 -8.56 24.29
CA PRO A 250 2.85 -9.00 24.91
C PRO A 250 4.05 -8.18 24.43
N ALA A 251 4.80 -7.60 25.37
CA ALA A 251 6.03 -6.89 25.06
C ALA A 251 7.05 -7.83 24.36
N GLY A 252 7.93 -7.25 23.54
CA GLY A 252 8.98 -7.99 22.83
C GLY A 252 8.55 -8.60 21.48
N PHE A 253 7.32 -8.32 21.04
CA PHE A 253 6.82 -8.63 19.71
C PHE A 253 6.59 -7.34 18.91
N PRO A 254 7.64 -6.76 18.31
CA PRO A 254 7.43 -5.68 17.36
C PRO A 254 6.55 -6.17 16.20
N ILE A 255 5.71 -5.25 15.72
CA ILE A 255 4.97 -5.46 14.48
C ILE A 255 6.00 -5.62 13.37
N ALA A 256 5.95 -6.76 12.69
CA ALA A 256 6.78 -7.02 11.51
C ALA A 256 6.06 -6.59 10.22
N GLY A 257 4.74 -6.50 10.25
CA GLY A 257 3.93 -5.99 9.17
C GLY A 257 2.46 -6.36 9.32
N GLY A 258 1.66 -5.94 8.35
CA GLY A 258 0.28 -6.34 8.24
C GLY A 258 -0.31 -6.05 6.87
N ASN A 259 -1.31 -6.83 6.51
CA ASN A 259 -2.02 -6.78 5.25
C ASN A 259 -3.51 -6.61 5.51
N MET A 260 -4.09 -5.52 5.02
CA MET A 260 -5.53 -5.37 4.89
C MET A 260 -5.92 -5.68 3.45
N LEU A 261 -6.36 -6.90 3.20
CA LEU A 261 -6.64 -7.44 1.87
C LEU A 261 -8.10 -7.22 1.50
N HIS A 262 -8.36 -6.91 0.24
CA HIS A 262 -9.70 -6.78 -0.33
C HIS A 262 -9.86 -7.62 -1.60
N GLY A 263 -11.11 -7.98 -1.91
CA GLY A 263 -11.46 -8.64 -3.17
C GLY A 263 -10.83 -10.03 -3.29
N PHE A 264 -10.19 -10.30 -4.44
CA PHE A 264 -9.67 -11.64 -4.75
C PHE A 264 -8.58 -12.13 -3.77
N TRP A 265 -7.83 -11.22 -3.15
CA TRP A 265 -6.76 -11.56 -2.21
C TRP A 265 -7.27 -11.82 -0.80
N ALA A 266 -8.50 -11.41 -0.49
CA ALA A 266 -9.06 -11.66 0.81
C ALA A 266 -9.35 -13.16 1.00
N HIS A 267 -9.15 -13.66 2.22
CA HIS A 267 -9.23 -15.09 2.53
C HIS A 267 -10.53 -15.72 2.04
N ASN A 268 -10.42 -16.86 1.34
CA ASN A 268 -11.54 -17.65 0.83
C ASN A 268 -12.63 -16.84 0.09
N GLY A 269 -12.23 -15.82 -0.67
CA GLY A 269 -13.14 -14.98 -1.44
C GLY A 269 -13.97 -14.03 -0.58
N ALA A 270 -13.53 -13.75 0.65
CA ALA A 270 -14.12 -12.70 1.47
C ALA A 270 -14.09 -11.34 0.76
N LYS A 271 -14.90 -10.40 1.25
CA LYS A 271 -14.82 -9.01 0.76
C LYS A 271 -13.53 -8.33 1.21
N TRP A 272 -13.06 -8.70 2.40
CA TRP A 272 -11.82 -8.24 3.00
C TRP A 272 -11.29 -9.27 4.00
N SER A 273 -10.00 -9.20 4.31
CA SER A 273 -9.37 -9.88 5.45
C SER A 273 -8.20 -9.05 5.97
N LEU A 274 -7.82 -9.28 7.23
CA LEU A 274 -6.67 -8.66 7.88
C LEU A 274 -5.70 -9.75 8.31
N ASP A 275 -4.43 -9.59 7.98
CA ASP A 275 -3.32 -10.39 8.50
C ASP A 275 -2.34 -9.48 9.20
N LEU A 276 -2.06 -9.72 10.48
CA LEU A 276 -1.00 -9.03 11.22
C LEU A 276 0.11 -10.02 11.52
N MET A 277 1.35 -9.61 11.28
CA MET A 277 2.54 -10.41 11.52
C MET A 277 3.42 -9.71 12.56
N PHE A 278 3.80 -10.45 13.58
CA PHE A 278 4.70 -10.00 14.63
C PHE A 278 5.88 -10.95 14.70
N MET A 279 7.07 -10.39 14.88
CA MET A 279 8.30 -11.16 14.95
C MET A 279 9.04 -10.77 16.22
N SER A 280 9.29 -11.71 17.12
CA SER A 280 10.18 -11.41 18.25
C SER A 280 11.63 -11.36 17.77
N ALA A 281 12.40 -10.40 18.25
CA ALA A 281 13.82 -10.28 17.91
C ALA A 281 14.55 -11.62 18.18
N PRO A 282 15.45 -12.04 17.28
CA PRO A 282 16.05 -13.35 17.35
C PRO A 282 16.91 -13.49 18.61
N GLY A 283 16.57 -14.47 19.46
CA GLY A 283 17.62 -15.20 20.17
C GLY A 283 18.54 -15.87 19.13
N PRO A 284 19.77 -16.27 19.48
CA PRO A 284 20.85 -16.56 18.53
C PRO A 284 20.55 -17.60 17.43
N ASN A 285 19.42 -18.33 17.45
CA ASN A 285 19.01 -19.25 16.38
C ASN A 285 17.49 -19.44 16.21
N GLN A 286 16.62 -18.60 16.77
CA GLN A 286 15.16 -18.85 16.70
C GLN A 286 14.38 -17.56 16.43
N THR A 287 13.82 -17.48 15.22
CA THR A 287 12.80 -16.49 14.87
C THR A 287 11.45 -17.07 15.21
N THR A 288 10.70 -16.31 15.98
CA THR A 288 9.35 -16.66 16.37
C THR A 288 8.38 -15.73 15.65
N ASN A 289 7.42 -16.33 14.95
CA ASN A 289 6.37 -15.63 14.21
C ASN A 289 5.03 -15.83 14.91
N LEU A 290 4.37 -14.72 15.20
CA LEU A 290 3.00 -14.68 15.67
C LEU A 290 2.15 -14.03 14.57
N ASN A 291 1.12 -14.72 14.10
CA ASN A 291 0.18 -14.16 13.13
C ASN A 291 -1.22 -14.04 13.74
N ILE A 292 -1.88 -12.93 13.45
CA ILE A 292 -3.30 -12.70 13.76
C ILE A 292 -4.03 -12.54 12.44
N ARG A 293 -4.93 -13.48 12.14
CA ARG A 293 -5.72 -13.49 10.90
C ARG A 293 -7.18 -13.21 11.24
N VAL A 294 -7.78 -12.22 10.59
CA VAL A 294 -9.15 -11.76 10.85
C VAL A 294 -9.92 -11.67 9.54
N GLY A 295 -11.18 -12.06 9.57
CA GLY A 295 -12.08 -11.87 8.43
C GLY A 295 -13.53 -12.12 8.83
N PRO A 296 -14.47 -11.99 7.88
CA PRO A 296 -15.83 -12.45 8.08
C PRO A 296 -15.88 -13.91 8.56
N LYS A 297 -16.91 -14.24 9.35
CA LYS A 297 -17.11 -15.59 9.88
C LYS A 297 -17.04 -16.65 8.78
N GLY A 298 -16.20 -17.67 8.98
CA GLY A 298 -16.05 -18.80 8.07
C GLY A 298 -15.15 -18.52 6.87
N THR A 299 -14.56 -17.32 6.76
CA THR A 299 -13.63 -17.01 5.68
C THR A 299 -12.17 -17.17 6.07
N VAL A 300 -11.83 -17.26 7.36
CA VAL A 300 -10.47 -17.51 7.81
C VAL A 300 -10.26 -19.02 7.95
N THR A 301 -9.36 -19.60 7.15
CA THR A 301 -8.98 -21.02 7.30
C THR A 301 -7.97 -21.16 8.44
N PRO A 302 -8.34 -21.81 9.56
CA PRO A 302 -7.39 -22.05 10.64
C PRO A 302 -6.29 -23.02 10.20
N ASP A 303 -5.05 -22.71 10.53
CA ASP A 303 -3.98 -23.71 10.60
C ASP A 303 -4.23 -24.65 11.79
N PRO A 304 -3.82 -25.94 11.75
CA PRO A 304 -3.94 -26.86 12.88
C PRO A 304 -3.36 -26.36 14.22
N ARG A 305 -2.41 -25.42 14.19
CA ARG A 305 -1.80 -24.80 15.39
C ARG A 305 -2.47 -23.49 15.83
N SER A 306 -3.49 -23.05 15.12
CA SER A 306 -4.22 -21.84 15.48
C SER A 306 -5.18 -22.11 16.61
N VAL A 307 -5.39 -21.10 17.46
CA VAL A 307 -6.60 -20.97 18.26
C VAL A 307 -7.46 -19.88 17.65
N CYS A 308 -8.75 -20.12 17.56
CA CYS A 308 -9.68 -19.20 16.92
C CYS A 308 -10.90 -18.93 17.78
N LYS A 309 -11.46 -17.74 17.62
CA LYS A 309 -12.79 -17.41 18.12
C LYS A 309 -13.61 -16.69 17.06
N THR A 310 -14.92 -16.72 17.24
CA THR A 310 -15.88 -16.04 16.37
C THR A 310 -16.76 -15.15 17.23
N GLU A 311 -16.86 -13.88 16.88
CA GLU A 311 -17.71 -12.90 17.55
C GLU A 311 -18.13 -11.82 16.55
N ARG A 312 -19.33 -11.26 16.69
CA ARG A 312 -19.81 -10.13 15.86
C ARG A 312 -19.65 -10.35 14.35
N GLU A 313 -20.00 -11.54 13.86
CA GLU A 313 -19.85 -11.94 12.44
C GLU A 313 -18.41 -11.94 11.89
N LEU A 314 -17.42 -11.87 12.78
CA LEU A 314 -16.01 -12.00 12.47
C LEU A 314 -15.42 -13.27 13.07
N GLN A 315 -14.40 -13.80 12.42
CA GLN A 315 -13.54 -14.86 12.92
C GLN A 315 -12.13 -14.31 13.04
N VAL A 316 -11.49 -14.54 14.19
CA VAL A 316 -10.08 -14.28 14.39
C VAL A 316 -9.39 -15.58 14.77
N CYS A 317 -8.23 -15.81 14.15
CA CYS A 317 -7.34 -16.91 14.44
C CYS A 317 -5.98 -16.34 14.78
N THR A 318 -5.42 -16.77 15.91
CA THR A 318 -4.06 -16.48 16.32
C THR A 318 -3.25 -17.75 16.18
N GLU A 319 -2.13 -17.67 15.47
CA GLU A 319 -1.24 -18.80 15.26
C GLU A 319 0.19 -18.41 15.57
N PHE A 320 0.99 -19.45 15.81
CA PHE A 320 2.32 -19.28 16.33
C PHE A 320 3.26 -20.31 15.70
N THR A 321 4.44 -19.86 15.25
CA THR A 321 5.49 -20.73 14.71
C THR A 321 6.82 -20.41 15.38
N GLY A 322 7.48 -21.45 15.92
CA GLY A 322 8.75 -21.33 16.64
C GLY A 322 8.66 -21.81 18.09
N PRO A 323 9.63 -21.47 18.95
CA PRO A 323 9.54 -21.65 20.40
C PRO A 323 8.68 -20.55 21.05
N GLU A 324 7.72 -20.92 21.89
CA GLU A 324 6.88 -19.94 22.59
C GLU A 324 7.72 -18.99 23.47
N PRO A 325 7.71 -17.66 23.21
CA PRO A 325 8.49 -16.73 24.01
C PRO A 325 7.89 -16.58 25.40
N ALA A 326 8.75 -16.36 26.40
CA ALA A 326 8.35 -16.21 27.79
C ALA A 326 7.28 -15.11 27.99
N ALA A 327 7.35 -14.02 27.22
CA ALA A 327 6.36 -12.94 27.28
C ALA A 327 4.95 -13.37 26.83
N LEU A 328 4.87 -14.24 25.81
CA LEU A 328 3.60 -14.80 25.35
C LEU A 328 3.06 -15.82 26.37
N ALA A 329 3.93 -16.71 26.86
CA ALA A 329 3.57 -17.69 27.89
C ALA A 329 3.06 -16.99 29.17
N ALA A 330 3.73 -15.93 29.61
CA ALA A 330 3.30 -15.10 30.77
C ALA A 330 1.94 -14.41 30.55
N SER A 331 1.51 -14.25 29.30
CA SER A 331 0.22 -13.68 28.93
C SER A 331 -0.89 -14.72 28.79
N GLY A 332 -0.63 -16.00 29.14
CA GLY A 332 -1.55 -17.12 28.94
C GLY A 332 -1.38 -17.82 27.60
N GLY A 333 -0.24 -17.62 26.94
CA GLY A 333 0.07 -18.16 25.63
C GLY A 333 -0.79 -17.60 24.50
N VAL A 334 -0.87 -18.34 23.40
CA VAL A 334 -1.66 -17.94 22.22
C VAL A 334 -3.15 -17.79 22.57
N GLN A 335 -3.69 -18.64 23.46
CA GLN A 335 -5.07 -18.52 23.94
C GLN A 335 -5.27 -17.23 24.75
N GLY A 336 -4.36 -16.93 25.68
CA GLY A 336 -4.44 -15.69 26.47
C GLY A 336 -4.33 -14.42 25.62
N LEU A 337 -3.56 -14.47 24.52
CA LEU A 337 -3.58 -13.40 23.52
C LEU A 337 -4.92 -13.31 22.80
N LEU A 338 -5.47 -14.43 22.31
CA LEU A 338 -6.78 -14.47 21.64
C LEU A 338 -7.89 -13.87 22.52
N ASP A 339 -7.87 -14.16 23.82
CA ASP A 339 -8.85 -13.66 24.77
C ASP A 339 -8.82 -12.13 24.93
N ARG A 340 -7.67 -11.49 24.67
CA ARG A 340 -7.47 -10.04 24.69
C ARG A 340 -7.88 -9.32 23.41
N ILE A 341 -8.22 -10.06 22.34
CA ILE A 341 -8.65 -9.48 21.06
C ILE A 341 -10.16 -9.18 21.12
N THR A 342 -10.54 -7.92 21.02
CA THR A 342 -11.93 -7.49 20.83
C THR A 342 -12.23 -7.34 19.34
N LEU A 343 -13.27 -8.02 18.84
CA LEU A 343 -13.75 -7.87 17.47
C LEU A 343 -14.75 -6.71 17.38
N LEU A 344 -14.50 -5.76 16.49
CA LEU A 344 -15.31 -4.54 16.36
C LEU A 344 -16.48 -4.70 15.36
N GLY A 345 -16.52 -5.82 14.65
CA GLY A 345 -17.53 -6.16 13.65
C GLY A 345 -17.12 -5.80 12.22
N PRO A 346 -17.91 -6.24 11.21
CA PRO A 346 -17.52 -6.15 9.80
C PRO A 346 -17.71 -4.77 9.16
N ASP A 347 -18.31 -3.83 9.88
CA ASP A 347 -18.64 -2.50 9.35
C ASP A 347 -17.50 -1.50 9.65
N PRO A 348 -16.84 -0.94 8.61
CA PRO A 348 -15.71 -0.03 8.79
C PRO A 348 -15.98 1.21 9.64
N LYS A 349 -17.24 1.61 9.83
CA LYS A 349 -17.55 2.76 10.70
C LYS A 349 -17.22 2.54 12.17
N TYR A 350 -17.03 1.29 12.60
CA TYR A 350 -16.73 0.92 13.99
C TYR A 350 -15.26 0.51 14.18
N TRP A 351 -14.45 0.56 13.13
CA TRP A 351 -13.04 0.19 13.18
C TRP A 351 -12.21 1.25 13.90
N THR A 352 -11.09 0.84 14.48
CA THR A 352 -10.22 1.70 15.31
C THR A 352 -8.87 1.95 14.67
N VAL A 353 -8.31 3.14 14.91
CA VAL A 353 -6.91 3.52 14.60
C VAL A 353 -6.02 3.42 15.84
N HIS A 354 -6.43 2.60 16.81
CA HIS A 354 -5.68 2.22 17.99
C HIS A 354 -5.90 0.74 18.14
N ALA A 355 -5.28 -0.06 17.28
CA ALA A 355 -5.58 -1.48 17.22
C ALA A 355 -4.87 -2.29 18.31
N ILE A 356 -3.77 -1.77 18.86
CA ILE A 356 -2.90 -2.47 19.81
C ILE A 356 -2.49 -1.49 20.92
N ASP A 357 -2.70 -1.91 22.17
CA ASP A 357 -2.27 -1.23 23.39
C ASP A 357 -1.23 -2.03 24.17
#